data_AF-M4ZHB4-F1
#
_entry.id   AF-M4ZHB4-F1
#
_cell.length_a   1.000
_cell.length_b   1.000
_cell.length_c   1.000
_cell.angle_alpha   90.00
_cell.angle_beta   90.00
_cell.angle_gamma   90.00
#
_symmetry.space_group_name_H-M   'P 1'
#
loop_
_entity.id
_entity.type
_entity.pdbx_description
1 polymer ?
#
loop_
_entity_poly.entity_id
_entity_poly.type
_entity_poly.pdbx_seq_one_letter_code
_entity_poly.pdbx_strand_id
1 'polypeptide(L)' 'MSERRPKATVLEANKAFKPAEPARTDYEKAQNAFDQNRERLKAERLAREAAVRDRKQPEKLA' A
#
# COMPACT_ATOMS: atom_id res chain seq x y z
N MET A 1 20.44 17.85 26.49
CA MET A 1 19.17 17.65 27.22
C MET A 1 18.86 16.16 27.22
N SER A 2 18.99 15.47 28.36
CA SER A 2 18.61 14.05 28.45
C SER A 2 17.09 13.96 28.56
N GLU A 3 16.43 13.43 27.53
CA GLU A 3 15.00 13.13 27.60
C GLU A 3 14.78 12.00 28.61
N ARG A 4 14.01 12.28 29.66
CA ARG A 4 13.64 11.26 30.64
C ARG A 4 12.71 10.26 29.96
N ARG A 5 13.05 8.98 30.05
CA ARG A 5 12.18 7.91 29.54
C ARG A 5 10.80 7.99 30.21
N PRO A 6 9.71 7.90 29.43
CA PRO A 6 8.36 7.95 29.98
C PRO A 6 8.13 6.78 30.93
N LYS A 7 7.52 7.09 32.09
CA LYS A 7 7.18 6.08 33.11
C LYS A 7 6.11 5.13 32.58
N ALA A 8 6.08 3.90 33.09
CA ALA A 8 5.14 2.87 32.65
C ALA A 8 3.67 3.32 32.70
N THR A 9 3.30 4.14 33.69
CA THR A 9 1.94 4.72 33.81
C THR A 9 1.58 5.66 32.67
N VAL A 10 2.54 6.41 32.13
CA VAL A 10 2.34 7.29 30.97
C VAL A 10 2.16 6.45 29.71
N LEU A 11 2.90 5.36 29.57
CA LEU A 11 2.74 4.44 28.45
C LEU A 11 1.38 3.73 28.47
N GLU A 12 0.91 3.30 29.64
CA GLU A 12 -0.42 2.71 29.82
C GLU A 12 -1.53 3.73 29.51
N ALA A 13 -1.41 4.97 29.99
CA ALA A 13 -2.36 6.04 29.64
C ALA A 13 -2.40 6.31 28.13
N ASN A 14 -1.23 6.36 27.47
CA ASN A 14 -1.16 6.54 26.01
C ASN A 14 -1.76 5.37 25.22
N LYS A 15 -1.81 4.16 25.79
CA LYS A 15 -2.53 3.02 25.18
C LYS A 15 -4.04 3.16 25.34
N ALA A 16 -4.49 3.62 26.51
CA ALA A 16 -5.91 3.79 26.81
C ALA A 16 -6.55 4.96 26.03
N PHE A 17 -5.79 6.02 25.76
CA PHE A 17 -6.25 7.23 25.06
C PHE A 17 -5.58 7.39 23.70
N LYS A 18 -5.43 6.29 22.94
CA LYS A 18 -4.94 6.41 21.56
C LYS A 18 -5.91 7.28 20.76
N PRO A 19 -5.42 8.34 20.11
CA PRO A 19 -6.27 9.11 19.21
C PRO A 19 -6.76 8.17 18.10
N ALA A 20 -8.08 8.14 17.89
CA ALA A 20 -8.63 7.45 16.74
C ALA A 20 -8.08 8.10 15.47
N GLU A 21 -7.72 7.29 14.48
CA GLU A 21 -7.41 7.86 13.17
C GLU A 21 -8.66 8.57 12.63
N PRO A 22 -8.50 9.76 12.05
CA PRO A 22 -9.63 10.48 11.48
C PRO A 22 -10.30 9.61 10.42
N ALA A 23 -11.63 9.57 10.45
CA ALA A 23 -12.39 8.86 9.44
C ALA A 23 -12.10 9.48 8.06
N ARG A 24 -11.68 8.65 7.11
CA ARG A 24 -11.44 9.09 5.74
C ARG A 24 -12.70 9.62 5.11
N THR A 25 -12.59 10.72 4.38
CA THR A 25 -13.69 11.28 3.60
C THR A 25 -14.07 10.32 2.47
N ASP A 26 -15.29 10.42 1.95
CA ASP A 26 -15.69 9.56 0.82
C ASP A 26 -14.86 9.83 -0.43
N TYR A 27 -14.40 11.07 -0.61
CA TYR A 27 -13.44 11.43 -1.66
C TYR A 27 -12.12 10.67 -1.51
N GLU A 28 -11.53 10.65 -0.32
CA GLU A 28 -10.29 9.92 -0.06
C GLU A 28 -10.44 8.42 -0.28
N LYS A 29 -11.60 7.85 0.04
CA LYS A 29 -11.89 6.44 -0.24
C LYS A 29 -11.93 6.18 -1.76
N ALA A 30 -12.62 7.04 -2.50
CA ALA A 30 -12.72 6.93 -3.96
C ALA A 30 -11.36 7.07 -4.64
N GLN A 31 -10.54 8.04 -4.19
CA GLN A 31 -9.18 8.23 -4.70
C GLN A 31 -8.30 7.01 -4.45
N ASN A 32 -8.31 6.49 -3.21
CA ASN A 32 -7.57 5.26 -2.88
C ASN A 32 -8.00 4.08 -3.76
N ALA A 33 -9.30 3.89 -3.99
CA ALA A 33 -9.80 2.81 -4.83
C ALA A 33 -9.37 2.97 -6.29
N PHE A 34 -9.35 4.20 -6.81
CA PHE A 34 -8.86 4.50 -8.16
C PHE A 34 -7.37 4.15 -8.29
N ASP A 35 -6.55 4.57 -7.33
CA ASP A 35 -5.10 4.32 -7.35
C ASP A 35 -4.78 2.82 -7.26
N GLN A 36 -5.47 2.08 -6.39
CA GLN A 36 -5.34 0.62 -6.29
C GLN A 36 -5.74 -0.08 -7.59
N ASN A 37 -6.84 0.33 -8.22
CA ASN A 37 -7.28 -0.23 -9.49
C ASN A 37 -6.27 0.04 -10.61
N ARG A 38 -5.70 1.25 -10.64
CA ARG A 38 -4.67 1.62 -11.62
C ARG A 38 -3.44 0.73 -11.51
N GLU A 39 -2.93 0.52 -10.30
CA GLU A 39 -1.77 -0.34 -10.09
C GLU A 39 -2.06 -1.81 -10.43
N ARG A 40 -3.26 -2.31 -10.08
CA ARG A 40 -3.71 -3.66 -10.48
C ARG A 40 -3.73 -3.83 -11.99
N LEU A 41 -4.33 -2.88 -12.71
CA LEU A 41 -4.43 -2.93 -14.18
C LEU A 41 -3.07 -2.80 -14.85
N LYS A 42 -2.17 -1.98 -14.29
CA LYS A 42 -0.79 -1.86 -14.77
C LYS A 42 -0.03 -3.16 -14.63
N ALA A 43 -0.14 -3.82 -13.47
CA ALA A 43 0.47 -5.13 -13.24
C ALA A 43 -0.07 -6.20 -14.22
N GLU A 44 -1.39 -6.23 -14.41
CA GLU A 44 -2.03 -7.14 -15.35
C GLU A 44 -1.59 -6.91 -16.80
N ARG A 45 -1.49 -5.64 -17.23
CA ARG A 45 -0.95 -5.29 -18.56
C ARG A 45 0.47 -5.81 -18.72
N LEU A 46 1.32 -5.58 -17.74
CA LEU A 46 2.73 -6.01 -17.79
C LEU A 46 2.85 -7.54 -17.85
N ALA A 47 2.02 -8.26 -17.10
CA ALA A 47 1.96 -9.72 -17.16
C ALA A 47 1.48 -10.22 -18.54
N ARG A 48 0.47 -9.58 -19.13
CA ARG A 48 0.00 -9.91 -20.49
C ARG A 48 1.07 -9.62 -21.54
N GLU A 49 1.76 -8.49 -21.44
CA GLU A 49 2.86 -8.14 -22.34
C GLU A 49 4.04 -9.11 -22.24
N ALA A 50 4.42 -9.51 -21.02
CA ALA A 50 5.42 -10.54 -20.80
C ALA A 50 5.01 -11.87 -21.44
N ALA A 51 3.78 -12.34 -21.18
CA ALA A 51 3.27 -13.58 -21.79
C ALA A 51 3.23 -13.52 -23.32
N VAL A 52 2.89 -12.37 -23.92
CA VAL A 52 2.93 -12.19 -25.38
C VAL A 52 4.37 -12.22 -25.90
N ARG A 53 5.32 -11.61 -25.18
CA ARG A 53 6.75 -11.67 -25.53
C ARG A 53 7.25 -13.11 -25.45
N ASP A 54 6.97 -13.81 -24.36
CA ASP A 54 7.39 -15.21 -24.16
C ASP A 54 6.83 -16.13 -25.24
N ARG A 55 5.60 -15.89 -25.72
CA ARG A 55 5.01 -16.62 -26.86
C ARG A 55 5.61 -16.27 -28.22
N LYS A 56 6.22 -15.09 -28.39
CA LYS A 56 6.87 -14.65 -29.64
C LYS A 56 8.36 -14.98 -29.72
N GLN A 57 9.00 -15.24 -28.58
CA GLN A 57 10.41 -15.65 -28.51
C GLN A 57 10.73 -17.14 -28.78
N PRO A 58 9.78 -18.12 -28.81
CA PRO A 58 10.15 -19.52 -29.00
C PRO A 58 10.54 -19.83 -30.46
N GLU A 59 10.18 -18.97 -31.42
CA GLU A 59 10.58 -19.12 -32.84
C GLU A 59 11.99 -18.58 -33.15
N LYS A 60 12.61 -17.81 -32.25
CA LYS A 60 13.91 -17.16 -32.51
C LYS A 60 15.12 -17.92 -31.94
N LEU A 61 14.87 -19.08 -31.33
CA LEU A 61 15.89 -19.92 -30.68
C LEU A 61 16.04 -21.30 -31.33
N ALA A 62 15.47 -21.51 -32.53
CA ALA A 62 15.64 -22.71 -33.34
C ALA A 62 16.45 -22.41 -34.60
#